data_AF-A0A9D6WQ19-F1
#
_entry.id   AF-A0A9D6WQ19-F1
#
_cell.length_a   1.000
_cell.length_b   1.000
_cell.length_c   1.000
_cell.angle_alpha   90.00
_cell.angle_beta   90.00
_cell.angle_gamma   90.00
#
_symmetry.space_group_name_H-M   'P 1'
#
loop_
_entity.id
_entity.type
_entity.pdbx_description
1 polymer ?
#
loop_
_entity_poly.entity_id
_entity_poly.type
_entity_poly.pdbx_seq_one_letter_code
_entity_poly.pdbx_strand_id
1 'polypeptide(L)'
;MVLQNYIRGRDNNFNLIRLFAATLVIFSHSYVLAGRVGQEPLAELFGMDSSHVAVHIFFVISGFLLTASLSERKNLLGYAEARFLRIFPGLFVAVLFSVLVIGGAFTTLALPDYYARREVWEFIGINSTLILDKVQLRYALPGVFPNNPSVI
;
A
#
# COMPACT_ATOMS: atom_id res chain seq x y z
N MET A 1 2.99 26.13 -16.33
CA MET A 1 1.95 27.10 -15.88
C MET A 1 0.52 26.59 -16.11
N VAL A 2 0.23 25.85 -17.19
CA VAL A 2 -1.12 25.37 -17.55
C VAL A 2 -1.76 24.40 -16.51
N LEU A 3 -1.03 23.39 -16.02
CA LEU A 3 -1.57 22.38 -15.09
C LEU A 3 -2.05 22.96 -13.75
N GLN A 4 -1.46 24.07 -13.31
CA GLN A 4 -1.74 24.70 -12.03
C GLN A 4 -3.12 25.35 -11.98
N ASN A 5 -3.59 25.87 -13.12
CA ASN A 5 -4.92 26.48 -13.23
C ASN A 5 -6.04 25.47 -12.96
N TYR A 6 -5.79 24.18 -13.23
CA TYR A 6 -6.75 23.10 -13.00
C TYR A 6 -6.71 22.54 -11.56
N ILE A 7 -5.75 22.94 -10.73
CA ILE A 7 -5.55 22.40 -9.36
C ILE A 7 -5.85 23.43 -8.28
N ARG A 8 -5.59 24.73 -8.53
CA ARG A 8 -5.66 25.79 -7.51
C ARG A 8 -7.06 26.05 -6.93
N GLY A 9 -8.14 25.64 -7.60
CA GLY A 9 -9.51 25.80 -7.12
C GLY A 9 -10.02 24.62 -6.29
N ARG A 10 -11.01 24.86 -5.41
CA ARG A 10 -11.79 23.78 -4.76
C ARG A 10 -12.72 23.06 -5.76
N ASP A 11 -12.90 23.61 -6.96
CA ASP A 11 -13.63 23.01 -8.09
C ASP A 11 -12.80 21.93 -8.80
N ASN A 12 -12.14 21.06 -8.04
CA ASN A 12 -11.53 19.86 -8.57
C ASN A 12 -12.12 18.64 -7.86
N ASN A 13 -12.58 17.67 -8.65
CA ASN A 13 -13.21 16.47 -8.12
C ASN A 13 -12.18 15.38 -7.78
N PHE A 14 -10.89 15.71 -7.61
CA PHE A 14 -9.86 14.70 -7.34
C PHE A 14 -10.12 13.92 -6.06
N ASN A 15 -10.68 14.55 -5.03
CA ASN A 15 -11.05 13.85 -3.80
C ASN A 15 -12.23 12.89 -4.02
N LEU A 16 -13.21 13.28 -4.84
CA LEU A 16 -14.34 12.43 -5.20
C LEU A 16 -13.88 11.22 -6.03
N ILE A 17 -13.00 11.44 -7.01
CA ILE A 17 -12.44 10.36 -7.82
C ILE A 17 -11.58 9.42 -6.95
N ARG A 18 -10.81 9.96 -6.00
CA ARG A 18 -10.07 9.15 -5.02
C ARG A 18 -11.00 8.34 -4.12
N LEU A 19 -12.10 8.94 -3.67
CA LEU A 19 -13.11 8.23 -2.87
C LEU A 19 -13.72 7.08 -3.68
N PHE A 20 -14.10 7.34 -4.93
CA PHE A 20 -14.59 6.31 -5.85
C PHE A 20 -13.58 5.18 -6.04
N ALA A 21 -12.32 5.50 -6.31
CA ALA A 21 -11.25 4.51 -6.43
C ALA A 21 -11.06 3.72 -5.12
N ALA A 22 -11.06 4.39 -3.96
CA ALA A 22 -10.96 3.71 -2.66
C ALA A 22 -12.13 2.73 -2.44
N THR A 23 -13.35 3.10 -2.82
CA THR A 23 -14.52 2.22 -2.74
C THR A 23 -14.35 1.00 -3.64
N LEU A 24 -13.82 1.16 -4.86
CA LEU A 24 -13.53 0.02 -5.76
C LEU A 24 -12.47 -0.93 -5.17
N VAL A 25 -11.43 -0.40 -4.50
CA VAL A 25 -10.44 -1.22 -3.81
C VAL A 25 -11.11 -2.04 -2.70
N ILE A 26 -11.93 -1.40 -1.85
CA ILE A 26 -12.65 -2.08 -0.76
C ILE A 26 -13.58 -3.15 -1.32
N PHE A 27 -14.34 -2.82 -2.37
CA PHE A 27 -15.25 -3.74 -3.03
C PHE A 27 -14.52 -5.01 -3.51
N SER A 28 -13.46 -4.85 -4.31
CA SER A 28 -12.68 -5.98 -4.84
C SER A 28 -12.02 -6.82 -3.73
N HIS A 29 -11.41 -6.18 -2.72
CA HIS A 29 -10.77 -6.89 -1.62
C HIS A 29 -11.78 -7.60 -0.70
N SER A 30 -13.05 -7.17 -0.66
CA SER A 30 -14.09 -7.89 0.09
C SER A 30 -14.33 -9.30 -0.45
N TYR A 31 -14.21 -9.51 -1.77
CA TYR A 31 -14.32 -10.84 -2.39
C TYR A 31 -13.11 -11.71 -2.07
N VAL A 32 -11.90 -11.13 -2.13
CA VAL A 32 -10.67 -11.83 -1.74
C VAL A 32 -10.75 -12.29 -0.28
N LEU A 33 -11.21 -11.42 0.62
CA LEU A 33 -11.36 -11.75 2.03
C LEU A 33 -12.45 -12.80 2.28
N ALA A 34 -13.50 -12.82 1.46
CA ALA A 34 -14.55 -13.84 1.49
C ALA A 34 -14.13 -15.19 0.85
N GLY A 35 -12.89 -15.32 0.37
CA GLY A 35 -12.40 -16.52 -0.33
C GLY A 35 -13.00 -16.70 -1.72
N ARG A 36 -13.57 -15.64 -2.31
CA ARG A 36 -14.24 -15.63 -3.62
C ARG A 36 -13.39 -14.92 -4.67
N VAL A 37 -12.10 -15.25 -4.70
CA VAL A 37 -11.12 -14.65 -5.63
C VAL A 37 -11.61 -14.85 -7.07
N GLY A 38 -11.61 -13.78 -7.86
CA GLY A 38 -12.05 -13.79 -9.25
C GLY A 38 -13.57 -13.85 -9.47
N GLN A 39 -14.39 -13.86 -8.42
CA GLN A 39 -15.86 -13.89 -8.52
C GLN A 39 -16.51 -12.51 -8.38
N GLU A 40 -15.72 -11.43 -8.48
CA GLU A 40 -16.30 -10.10 -8.55
C GLU A 40 -16.76 -9.78 -9.98
N PRO A 41 -17.81 -8.96 -10.17
CA PRO A 41 -18.43 -8.76 -11.49
C PRO A 41 -17.46 -8.32 -12.59
N LEU A 42 -16.54 -7.41 -12.29
CA LEU A 42 -15.55 -6.91 -13.26
C LEU A 42 -14.51 -7.98 -13.63
N ALA A 43 -14.11 -8.82 -12.67
CA ALA A 43 -13.20 -9.93 -12.90
C ALA A 43 -13.84 -10.99 -13.80
N GLU A 44 -15.10 -11.34 -13.55
CA GLU A 44 -15.84 -12.33 -14.35
C GLU A 44 -16.11 -11.84 -15.78
N LEU A 45 -16.43 -10.56 -15.96
CA LEU A 45 -16.77 -9.98 -17.26
C LEU A 45 -15.54 -9.68 -18.12
N PHE A 46 -14.46 -9.17 -17.52
CA PHE A 46 -13.33 -8.60 -18.26
C PHE A 46 -11.98 -9.22 -17.92
N GLY A 47 -11.93 -10.18 -16.99
CA GLY A 47 -10.67 -10.77 -16.51
C GLY A 47 -9.79 -9.78 -15.74
N MET A 48 -10.35 -8.67 -15.24
CA MET A 48 -9.63 -7.64 -14.51
C MET A 48 -10.40 -7.23 -13.25
N ASP A 49 -9.72 -7.31 -12.11
CA ASP A 49 -10.30 -6.92 -10.82
C ASP A 49 -10.53 -5.41 -10.73
N SER A 50 -11.59 -5.01 -10.02
CA SER A 50 -11.92 -3.60 -9.79
C SER A 50 -10.81 -2.87 -9.04
N SER A 51 -10.06 -3.59 -8.20
CA SER A 51 -8.89 -3.07 -7.49
C SER A 51 -7.75 -2.67 -8.45
N HIS A 52 -7.52 -3.42 -9.53
CA HIS A 52 -6.50 -3.06 -10.53
C HIS A 52 -6.85 -1.72 -11.21
N VAL A 53 -8.09 -1.55 -11.65
CA VAL A 53 -8.57 -0.29 -12.24
C VAL A 53 -8.44 0.86 -11.23
N ALA A 54 -8.82 0.63 -9.99
CA ALA A 54 -8.73 1.63 -8.93
C ALA A 54 -7.29 2.10 -8.67
N VAL A 55 -6.33 1.17 -8.62
CA VAL A 55 -4.91 1.49 -8.47
C VAL A 55 -4.39 2.31 -9.65
N HIS A 56 -4.81 2.00 -10.88
CA HIS A 56 -4.48 2.83 -12.05
C HIS A 56 -5.02 4.25 -11.93
N ILE A 57 -6.26 4.43 -11.44
CA ILE A 57 -6.83 5.76 -11.18
C ILE A 57 -5.97 6.53 -10.16
N PHE A 58 -5.57 5.88 -9.06
CA PHE A 58 -4.68 6.51 -8.07
C PHE A 58 -3.33 6.90 -8.67
N PHE A 59 -2.73 6.07 -9.52
CA PHE A 59 -1.46 6.38 -10.16
C PHE A 59 -1.58 7.55 -11.13
N VAL A 60 -2.61 7.60 -11.96
CA VAL A 60 -2.83 8.71 -12.90
C VAL A 60 -3.01 10.04 -12.16
N ILE A 61 -3.87 10.07 -11.14
CA ILE A 61 -4.09 11.29 -10.34
C ILE A 61 -2.82 11.69 -9.59
N SER A 62 -2.12 10.73 -9.00
CA SER A 62 -0.87 11.01 -8.28
C SER A 62 0.19 11.56 -9.22
N GLY A 63 0.37 10.96 -10.41
CA GLY A 63 1.29 11.43 -11.43
C GLY A 63 0.99 12.84 -11.92
N PHE A 64 -0.29 13.16 -12.14
CA PHE A 64 -0.73 14.50 -12.48
C PHE A 64 -0.35 15.53 -11.40
N LEU A 65 -0.64 15.23 -10.13
CA LEU A 65 -0.33 16.12 -9.00
C LEU A 65 1.19 16.21 -8.73
N LEU A 66 1.92 15.12 -8.89
CA LEU A 66 3.37 15.07 -8.79
C LEU A 66 4.02 15.99 -9.83
N THR A 67 3.59 15.88 -11.09
CA THR A 67 4.10 16.67 -12.22
C THR A 67 3.79 18.15 -12.03
N ALA A 68 2.58 18.47 -11.59
CA ALA A 68 2.21 19.85 -11.28
C ALA A 68 3.08 20.43 -10.15
N SER A 69 3.27 19.68 -9.06
CA SER A 69 4.12 20.10 -7.93
C SER A 69 5.59 20.25 -8.31
N LEU A 70 6.10 19.38 -9.18
CA LEU A 70 7.48 19.46 -9.68
C LEU A 70 7.68 20.70 -10.56
N SER A 71 6.70 21.02 -11.41
CA SER A 71 6.72 22.20 -12.28
C SER A 71 6.79 23.53 -11.51
N GLU A 72 6.49 23.54 -10.22
CA GLU A 72 6.56 24.72 -9.34
C GLU A 72 7.90 24.83 -8.61
N ARG A 73 8.54 23.70 -8.27
CA ARG A 73 9.77 23.70 -7.49
C ARG A 73 11.00 23.70 -8.41
N LYS A 74 11.84 24.72 -8.27
CA LYS A 74 13.15 24.80 -8.97
C LYS A 74 14.23 23.89 -8.36
N ASN A 75 13.98 23.27 -7.20
CA ASN A 75 14.93 22.42 -6.49
C ASN A 75 14.40 20.99 -6.39
N LEU A 76 14.98 20.09 -7.20
CA LEU A 76 14.65 18.66 -7.23
C LEU A 76 15.04 17.95 -5.92
N LEU A 77 16.17 18.31 -5.31
CA LEU A 77 16.65 17.68 -4.07
C LEU A 77 15.69 17.96 -2.91
N GLY A 78 15.30 19.22 -2.72
CA GLY A 78 14.32 19.58 -1.67
C GLY A 78 12.92 18.98 -1.90
N TYR A 79 12.56 18.70 -3.16
CA TYR A 79 11.32 17.97 -3.48
C TYR A 79 11.42 16.47 -3.10
N ALA A 80 12.55 15.83 -3.41
CA ALA A 80 12.79 14.43 -3.07
C ALA A 80 12.87 14.22 -1.56
N GLU A 81 13.60 15.09 -0.84
CA GLU A 81 13.72 15.06 0.62
C GLU A 81 12.36 15.16 1.32
N ALA A 82 11.53 16.12 0.92
CA ALA A 82 10.19 16.28 1.51
C ALA A 82 9.30 15.05 1.32
N ARG A 83 9.47 14.31 0.21
CA ARG A 83 8.73 13.07 -0.04
C ARG A 83 9.31 11.89 0.73
N PHE A 84 10.63 11.81 0.82
CA PHE A 84 11.31 10.81 1.61
C PHE A 84 10.90 10.89 3.08
N LEU A 85 10.98 12.09 3.68
CA LEU A 85 10.56 12.35 5.05
C LEU A 85 9.05 12.16 5.29
N ARG A 86 8.24 12.17 4.24
CA ARG A 86 6.81 11.87 4.35
C ARG A 86 6.51 10.37 4.36
N ILE A 87 7.26 9.57 3.60
CA ILE A 87 6.97 8.14 3.39
C ILE A 87 7.73 7.27 4.39
N PHE A 88 9.04 7.49 4.55
CA PHE A 88 9.91 6.59 5.31
C PHE A 88 9.59 6.52 6.81
N PRO A 89 9.33 7.63 7.52
CA PRO A 89 8.97 7.55 8.93
C PRO A 89 7.68 6.76 9.16
N GLY A 90 6.66 6.98 8.31
CA GLY A 90 5.41 6.23 8.36
C GLY A 90 5.59 4.74 8.07
N LEU A 91 6.40 4.42 7.05
CA LEU A 91 6.74 3.03 6.73
C LEU A 91 7.43 2.33 7.90
N PHE A 92 8.45 2.95 8.47
CA PHE A 92 9.24 2.35 9.55
C PHE A 92 8.36 2.06 10.78
N VAL A 93 7.53 3.03 11.17
CA VAL A 93 6.57 2.86 12.27
C VAL A 93 5.55 1.76 11.95
N ALA A 94 5.02 1.71 10.72
CA ALA A 94 4.07 0.67 10.32
C ALA A 94 4.70 -0.73 10.35
N VAL A 95 5.92 -0.89 9.87
CA VAL A 95 6.65 -2.18 9.88
C VAL A 95 6.93 -2.63 11.32
N LEU A 96 7.41 -1.73 12.18
CA LEU A 96 7.61 -2.02 13.59
C LEU A 96 6.30 -2.39 14.29
N PHE A 97 5.23 -1.65 14.02
CA PHE A 97 3.90 -1.94 14.57
C PHE A 97 3.41 -3.33 14.16
N SER A 98 3.55 -3.68 12.88
CA SER A 98 3.18 -5.01 12.36
C SER A 98 3.95 -6.13 13.04
N VAL A 99 5.25 -5.96 13.30
CA VAL A 99 6.08 -7.01 13.92
C VAL A 99 5.89 -7.07 15.43
N LEU A 100 6.00 -5.94 16.12
CA LEU A 100 6.02 -5.88 17.57
C LEU A 100 4.63 -6.03 18.17
N VAL A 101 3.62 -5.37 17.56
CA VAL A 101 2.26 -5.33 18.11
C VAL A 101 1.40 -6.42 17.48
N ILE A 102 1.23 -6.40 16.15
CA ILE A 102 0.35 -7.38 15.47
C ILE A 102 0.95 -8.79 15.54
N GLY A 103 2.24 -8.92 15.22
CA GLY A 103 2.94 -10.20 15.29
C GLY A 103 2.93 -10.81 16.68
N GLY A 104 3.28 -10.03 17.70
CA GLY A 104 3.26 -10.48 19.09
C GLY A 104 1.87 -10.83 19.62
N ALA A 105 0.83 -10.11 19.20
CA ALA A 105 -0.54 -10.34 19.69
C ALA A 105 -1.26 -11.52 19.01
N PHE A 106 -0.93 -11.82 17.75
CA PHE A 106 -1.66 -12.81 16.93
C PHE A 106 -0.82 -14.02 16.52
N THR A 107 0.42 -14.14 17.00
CA THR A 107 1.23 -15.34 16.75
C THR A 107 0.75 -16.53 17.58
N THR A 108 0.81 -17.73 17.00
CA THR A 108 0.57 -19.00 17.69
C THR A 108 1.80 -19.50 18.47
N LEU A 109 2.96 -18.85 18.31
CA LEU A 109 4.21 -19.20 18.99
C LEU A 109 4.29 -18.52 20.37
N ALA A 110 5.09 -19.09 21.28
CA ALA A 110 5.43 -18.38 22.51
C ALA A 110 6.22 -17.10 22.18
N LEU A 111 5.94 -15.99 22.87
CA LEU A 111 6.57 -14.69 22.64
C LEU A 111 8.12 -14.74 22.59
N PRO A 112 8.82 -15.46 23.50
CA PRO A 112 10.27 -15.57 23.42
C PRO A 112 10.76 -16.25 22.14
N ASP A 113 10.07 -17.32 21.72
CA ASP A 113 10.40 -18.08 20.52
C ASP A 113 10.10 -17.29 19.25
N TYR A 114 9.05 -16.47 19.27
CA TYR A 114 8.69 -15.58 18.17
C TYR A 114 9.80 -14.55 17.91
N TYR A 115 10.20 -13.78 18.94
CA TYR A 115 11.23 -12.75 18.78
C TYR A 115 12.65 -13.32 18.59
N ALA A 116 12.89 -14.57 18.98
CA ALA A 116 14.14 -15.27 18.69
C ALA A 116 14.28 -15.68 17.22
N ARG A 117 13.19 -15.76 16.45
CA ARG A 117 13.25 -16.14 15.03
C ARG A 117 13.85 -15.03 14.18
N ARG A 118 14.84 -15.42 13.38
CA ARG A 118 15.50 -14.56 12.39
C ARG A 118 14.51 -13.99 11.35
N GLU A 119 13.49 -14.75 10.98
CA GLU A 119 12.42 -14.37 10.03
C GLU A 119 11.71 -13.07 10.44
N VAL A 120 11.52 -12.86 11.75
CA VAL A 120 10.84 -11.67 12.30
C VAL A 120 11.68 -10.41 12.09
N TRP A 121 12.99 -10.50 12.26
CA TRP A 121 13.91 -9.37 12.05
C TRP A 121 14.18 -9.13 10.56
N GLU A 122 14.23 -10.19 9.75
CA GLU A 122 14.31 -10.09 8.29
C GLU A 122 13.08 -9.39 7.73
N PHE A 123 11.89 -9.61 8.30
CA PHE A 123 10.68 -8.87 7.92
C PHE A 123 10.89 -7.36 8.04
N ILE A 124 11.52 -6.88 9.12
CA ILE A 124 11.79 -5.45 9.32
C ILE A 124 12.77 -4.94 8.28
N GLY A 125 13.92 -5.61 8.11
CA GLY A 125 14.96 -5.19 7.18
C GLY A 125 14.48 -5.14 5.73
N ILE A 126 13.75 -6.17 5.29
CA ILE A 126 13.28 -6.24 3.91
C ILE A 126 12.15 -5.25 3.66
N ASN A 127 11.13 -5.20 4.52
CA ASN A 127 9.98 -4.31 4.29
C ASN A 127 10.33 -2.83 4.48
N SER A 128 11.36 -2.48 5.27
CA SER A 128 11.78 -1.08 5.46
C SER A 128 12.62 -0.52 4.30
N THR A 129 13.25 -1.36 3.49
CA THR A 129 14.12 -0.90 2.38
C THR A 129 13.36 -0.58 1.09
N LEU A 130 12.09 -0.97 0.98
CA LEU A 130 11.24 -0.80 -0.22
C LEU A 130 11.88 -1.36 -1.51
N ILE A 131 12.85 -2.27 -1.40
CA ILE A 131 13.47 -2.91 -2.57
C ILE A 131 12.48 -3.96 -3.09
N LEU A 132 11.78 -3.60 -4.17
CA LEU A 132 10.78 -4.41 -4.86
C LEU A 132 11.44 -5.49 -5.72
N ASP A 133 12.29 -6.32 -5.12
CA ASP A 133 12.61 -7.60 -5.75
C ASP A 133 11.48 -8.58 -5.41
N LYS A 134 10.74 -9.06 -6.42
CA LYS A 134 9.54 -9.92 -6.26
C LYS A 134 9.78 -11.18 -5.42
N VAL A 135 11.04 -11.52 -5.17
CA VAL A 135 11.51 -12.68 -4.43
C VAL A 135 11.62 -12.42 -2.92
N GLN A 136 11.60 -11.16 -2.44
CA GLN A 136 12.02 -10.85 -1.06
C GLN A 136 10.92 -10.30 -0.14
N LEU A 137 9.82 -9.73 -0.67
CA LEU A 137 8.74 -9.22 0.19
C LEU A 137 8.17 -10.35 1.06
N ARG A 138 8.46 -10.29 2.36
CA ARG A 138 7.89 -11.23 3.33
C ARG A 138 6.50 -10.74 3.69
N TYR A 139 5.49 -11.41 3.15
CA TYR A 139 4.07 -11.11 3.42
C TYR A 139 3.54 -11.79 4.69
N ALA A 140 4.22 -12.83 5.16
CA ALA A 140 3.81 -13.61 6.32
C ALA A 140 4.81 -13.46 7.47
N LEU A 141 4.27 -13.37 8.68
CA LEU A 141 5.03 -13.47 9.93
C LEU A 141 4.84 -14.87 10.53
N PRO A 142 5.87 -15.45 11.20
CA PRO A 142 5.78 -16.79 11.74
C PRO A 142 4.62 -16.96 12.74
N GLY A 143 3.71 -17.88 12.44
CA GLY A 143 2.56 -18.20 13.31
C GLY A 143 1.44 -17.16 13.32
N VAL A 144 1.51 -16.12 12.48
CA VAL A 144 0.49 -15.07 12.42
C VAL A 144 -0.52 -15.38 11.32
N PHE A 145 -1.80 -15.51 11.68
CA PHE A 145 -2.92 -15.83 10.77
C PHE A 145 -2.71 -17.07 9.87
N PRO A 146 -2.35 -18.25 10.43
CA PRO A 146 -2.05 -19.45 9.63
C PRO A 146 -3.25 -19.98 8.82
N ASN A 147 -4.47 -19.64 9.23
CA ASN A 147 -5.71 -20.10 8.57
C ASN A 147 -6.31 -19.04 7.62
N ASN A 148 -5.58 -17.96 7.31
CA ASN A 148 -6.09 -16.93 6.43
C ASN A 148 -5.98 -17.38 4.95
N PRO A 149 -7.11 -17.51 4.22
CA PRO A 149 -7.11 -17.97 2.84
C PRO A 149 -6.37 -17.05 1.85
N SER A 150 -6.06 -15.81 2.23
CA SER A 150 -5.25 -14.89 1.40
C SER A 150 -3.74 -14.95 1.66
N VAL A 151 -3.30 -15.71 2.67
CA VAL A 151 -1.88 -15.85 3.07
C VAL A 151 -1.30 -17.20 2.62
N ILE A 152 -2.13 -18.11 2.09
CA ILE A 152 -1.77 -19.45 1.59
C ILE A 152 -1.65 -19.43 0.07
#